data_AF-A0AAC8YZX4-F1
#
_entry.id   AF-A0AAC8YZX4-F1
#
_cell.length_a   1.000
_cell.length_b   1.000
_cell.length_c   1.000
_cell.angle_alpha   90.00
_cell.angle_beta   90.00
_cell.angle_gamma   90.00
#
_symmetry.space_group_name_H-M   'P 1'
#
loop_
_entity.id
_entity.type
_entity.pdbx_description
1 polymer ?
#
loop_
_entity_poly.entity_id
_entity_poly.type
_entity_poly.pdbx_seq_one_letter_code
_entity_poly.pdbx_strand_id
1 'polypeptide(L)'
;MRSFLTAALLGTSMLGVPTLAHAQAMSAEEAAALRAELAALKAQVQTLETRLDAATGQAPASAPAPTAPAAPAVTAKPATEISWKGAPEIKTADGWSFKPRGRIQLDLAGIDAPDGVTGARGGLKTEFRRVYLGVDGKIPGGFSYRVEADIANSSVELTDVYMTYGPGPLSVTAGQLKPFSSLDDLTSDLFTSFTERAAFTQAFGFERRVGLSTQYKGKAVLVQAGVFGDNANDLLDDANNSIGVDGRVVWMPKFGNTQLHLGGSAHWRDLNDPAATLRYRSRPFVHTTDLRLVDTRALGASGERGMGLEAAIVSGPFHAAGEGFWQTMRRTGDTDPTFFGGYAEAGFVLTGESRGYKDGAFDRLKPAKPITDGGIGAIEINARYDHLDLNDGGIIGGRQRTALIGVVWAPIDYIRITANYGRVKINDAAIASATGDRDYSADVFGLRTQVDF
;
A
#
# COMPACT_ATOMS: atom_id res chain seq x y z
N MET A 1 -0.43 -47.87 -3.65
CA MET A 1 0.53 -48.51 -4.59
C MET A 1 0.68 -47.63 -5.82
N ARG A 2 1.94 -47.47 -6.29
CA ARG A 2 2.41 -46.78 -7.51
C ARG A 2 2.67 -45.26 -7.43
N SER A 3 3.78 -44.93 -6.76
CA SER A 3 5.07 -44.45 -7.34
C SER A 3 5.12 -43.43 -8.49
N PHE A 4 5.79 -42.30 -8.18
CA PHE A 4 6.85 -41.55 -8.91
C PHE A 4 6.66 -41.11 -10.38
N LEU A 5 6.79 -39.81 -10.68
CA LEU A 5 8.05 -39.16 -11.13
C LEU A 5 7.90 -37.65 -11.46
N THR A 6 9.06 -37.02 -11.54
CA THR A 6 9.40 -35.60 -11.42
C THR A 6 9.57 -34.86 -12.77
N ALA A 7 9.37 -33.54 -12.74
CA ALA A 7 10.11 -32.47 -13.45
C ALA A 7 10.15 -32.36 -15.01
N ALA A 8 9.77 -31.14 -15.44
CA ALA A 8 10.34 -30.28 -16.49
C ALA A 8 10.39 -30.73 -17.96
N LEU A 9 9.72 -29.98 -18.85
CA LEU A 9 10.38 -29.26 -19.95
C LEU A 9 9.45 -28.20 -20.58
N LEU A 10 10.06 -27.08 -20.98
CA LEU A 10 9.50 -26.05 -21.87
C LEU A 10 9.08 -26.64 -23.23
N GLY A 11 8.10 -25.99 -23.86
CA GLY A 11 8.05 -25.89 -25.33
C GLY A 11 6.70 -26.20 -25.97
N THR A 12 6.08 -25.16 -26.53
CA THR A 12 5.18 -25.20 -27.70
C THR A 12 3.88 -26.01 -27.65
N SER A 13 2.75 -25.29 -27.63
CA SER A 13 1.55 -25.65 -28.41
C SER A 13 0.55 -24.49 -28.43
N MET A 14 0.79 -23.51 -29.31
CA MET A 14 -0.26 -22.62 -29.81
C MET A 14 -0.87 -23.26 -31.05
N LEU A 15 -1.98 -23.98 -30.90
CA LEU A 15 -2.95 -24.24 -31.97
C LEU A 15 -4.34 -24.36 -31.34
N GLY A 16 -5.03 -23.22 -31.23
CA GLY A 16 -6.45 -23.13 -30.93
C GLY A 16 -7.12 -22.28 -32.00
N VAL A 17 -8.01 -22.89 -32.77
CA VAL A 17 -8.75 -22.33 -33.91
C VAL A 17 -9.59 -21.12 -33.48
N PRO A 18 -9.55 -19.97 -34.17
CA PRO A 18 -10.43 -18.85 -33.86
C PRO A 18 -11.85 -19.12 -34.36
N THR A 19 -12.82 -19.00 -33.46
CA THR A 19 -14.23 -18.82 -33.78
C THR A 19 -14.42 -17.49 -34.50
N LEU A 20 -15.06 -17.52 -35.67
CA LEU A 20 -15.38 -16.35 -36.50
C LEU A 20 -16.33 -15.39 -35.77
N ALA A 21 -15.78 -14.34 -35.16
CA ALA A 21 -16.53 -13.12 -34.89
C ALA A 21 -16.73 -12.40 -36.23
N HIS A 22 -17.98 -12.20 -36.64
CA HIS A 22 -18.31 -11.38 -37.82
C HIS A 22 -17.99 -9.91 -37.48
N ALA A 23 -16.82 -9.44 -37.91
CA ALA A 23 -16.53 -8.01 -37.98
C ALA A 23 -17.47 -7.38 -39.03
N GLN A 24 -18.29 -6.41 -38.63
CA GLN A 24 -18.93 -5.53 -39.60
C GLN A 24 -17.81 -4.81 -40.36
N ALA A 25 -17.78 -4.98 -41.68
CA ALA A 25 -16.85 -4.25 -42.53
C ALA A 25 -17.17 -2.74 -42.41
N MET A 26 -16.17 -1.94 -42.05
CA MET A 26 -16.27 -0.48 -42.08
C MET A 26 -16.78 -0.04 -43.45
N SER A 27 -17.76 0.84 -43.48
CA SER A 27 -18.26 1.42 -44.72
C SER A 27 -17.14 2.22 -45.41
N ALA A 28 -17.25 2.36 -46.74
CA ALA A 28 -16.31 3.16 -47.51
C ALA A 28 -16.26 4.63 -47.04
N GLU A 29 -17.36 5.16 -46.50
CA GLU A 29 -17.45 6.50 -45.91
C GLU A 29 -16.70 6.59 -44.58
N GLU A 30 -16.84 5.62 -43.67
CA GLU A 30 -16.08 5.59 -42.42
C GLU A 30 -14.58 5.45 -42.67
N ALA A 31 -14.19 4.64 -43.66
CA ALA A 31 -12.79 4.49 -44.06
C ALA A 31 -12.23 5.74 -44.77
N ALA A 32 -13.08 6.58 -45.36
CA ALA A 32 -12.69 7.87 -45.93
C ALA A 32 -12.54 8.94 -44.84
N ALA A 33 -13.47 8.97 -43.88
CA ALA A 33 -13.42 9.87 -42.72
C ALA A 33 -12.17 9.62 -41.87
N LEU A 34 -11.86 8.35 -41.57
CA LEU A 34 -10.67 8.00 -40.78
C LEU A 34 -9.36 8.39 -41.49
N ARG A 35 -9.31 8.28 -42.83
CA ARG A 35 -8.14 8.71 -43.62
C ARG A 35 -7.98 10.22 -43.64
N ALA A 36 -9.08 10.97 -43.70
CA ALA A 36 -9.05 12.43 -43.61
C ALA A 36 -8.56 12.90 -42.23
N GLU A 37 -9.00 12.23 -41.16
CA GLU A 37 -8.58 12.52 -39.79
C GLU A 37 -7.09 12.19 -39.57
N LEU A 38 -6.62 11.05 -40.07
CA LEU A 38 -5.19 10.70 -40.04
C LEU A 38 -4.32 11.68 -40.84
N ALA A 39 -4.82 12.20 -41.97
CA ALA A 39 -4.12 13.22 -42.74
C ALA A 39 -4.01 14.55 -41.97
N ALA A 40 -5.09 14.96 -41.29
CA ALA A 40 -5.10 16.15 -40.44
C ALA A 40 -4.14 16.01 -39.23
N LEU A 41 -4.13 14.84 -38.59
CA LEU A 41 -3.24 14.55 -37.46
C LEU A 41 -1.77 14.59 -37.90
N LYS A 42 -1.45 14.01 -39.07
CA LYS A 42 -0.10 14.03 -39.63
C LYS A 42 0.39 15.44 -39.94
N ALA A 43 -0.49 16.32 -40.43
CA ALA A 43 -0.17 17.73 -40.67
C ALA A 43 0.10 18.50 -39.36
N GLN A 44 -0.64 18.19 -38.29
CA GLN A 44 -0.39 18.77 -36.96
C GLN A 44 0.96 18.32 -36.38
N VAL A 45 1.31 17.03 -36.52
CA VAL A 45 2.60 16.51 -36.08
C VAL A 45 3.75 17.19 -36.81
N GLN A 46 3.67 17.35 -38.13
CA GLN A 46 4.70 18.08 -38.90
C GLN A 46 4.83 19.55 -38.48
N THR A 47 3.71 20.20 -38.15
CA THR A 47 3.71 21.58 -37.66
C THR A 47 4.40 21.68 -36.29
N LEU A 48 4.17 20.71 -35.41
CA LEU A 48 4.81 20.64 -34.10
C LEU A 48 6.30 20.32 -34.21
N GLU A 49 6.71 19.41 -35.09
CA GLU A 49 8.12 19.13 -35.40
C GLU A 49 8.82 20.39 -35.92
N THR A 50 8.20 21.11 -36.86
CA THR A 50 8.75 22.37 -37.39
C THR A 50 8.88 23.45 -36.30
N ARG A 51 7.93 23.53 -35.36
CA ARG A 51 8.00 24.44 -34.21
C ARG A 51 9.07 24.03 -33.20
N LEU A 52 9.30 22.74 -33.02
CA LEU A 52 10.32 22.21 -32.11
C LEU A 52 11.72 22.43 -32.69
N ASP A 53 11.90 22.25 -34.00
CA ASP A 53 13.15 22.56 -34.71
C ASP A 53 13.44 24.07 -34.68
N ALA A 54 12.42 24.92 -34.86
CA ALA A 54 12.55 26.36 -34.73
C ALA A 54 12.86 26.82 -33.28
N ALA A 55 12.44 26.06 -32.27
CA ALA A 55 12.73 26.33 -30.86
C ALA A 55 14.11 25.81 -30.41
N THR A 56 14.70 24.85 -31.15
CA THR A 56 15.99 24.22 -30.82
C THR A 56 17.14 24.67 -31.72
N GLY A 57 16.85 25.30 -32.86
CA GLY A 57 17.84 25.82 -33.80
C GLY A 57 17.85 27.35 -33.88
N GLN A 58 18.55 28.02 -32.95
CA GLN A 58 19.34 29.25 -33.19
C GLN A 58 19.87 29.83 -31.86
N ALA A 59 21.09 29.44 -31.49
CA ALA A 59 21.98 30.36 -30.79
C ALA A 59 22.60 31.29 -31.86
N PRO A 60 22.48 32.63 -31.75
CA PRO A 60 23.15 33.52 -32.68
C PRO A 60 24.66 33.40 -32.55
N ALA A 61 25.35 33.29 -33.69
CA ALA A 61 26.80 33.41 -33.75
C ALA A 61 27.23 34.80 -33.27
N SER A 62 28.16 34.84 -32.31
CA SER A 62 28.71 36.04 -31.71
C SER A 62 29.53 36.87 -32.71
N ALA A 63 29.18 38.15 -32.89
CA ALA A 63 30.12 39.18 -33.33
C ALA A 63 31.18 39.45 -32.23
N PRO A 64 32.40 39.90 -32.55
CA PRO A 64 33.39 40.20 -31.52
C PRO A 64 32.97 41.46 -30.75
N ALA A 65 32.71 41.31 -29.44
CA ALA A 65 32.38 42.40 -28.53
C ALA A 65 33.66 43.01 -27.91
N PRO A 66 33.67 44.32 -27.63
CA PRO A 66 34.78 45.00 -26.96
C PRO A 66 35.00 44.45 -25.53
N THR A 67 36.24 44.53 -25.04
CA THR A 67 36.64 44.01 -23.72
C THR A 67 35.81 44.63 -22.58
N ALA A 68 34.90 43.83 -22.03
CA ALA A 68 34.15 44.13 -20.81
C ALA A 68 35.02 43.86 -19.55
N PRO A 69 34.81 44.59 -18.45
CA PRO A 69 35.56 44.40 -17.21
C PRO A 69 35.36 42.99 -16.64
N ALA A 70 36.38 42.47 -15.95
CA ALA A 70 36.37 41.14 -15.36
C ALA A 70 35.06 40.86 -14.59
N ALA A 71 34.36 39.80 -15.00
CA ALA A 71 33.19 39.32 -14.31
C ALA A 71 33.55 38.99 -12.84
N PRO A 72 32.70 39.34 -11.86
CA PRO A 72 32.91 38.91 -10.48
C PRO A 72 33.04 37.39 -10.45
N ALA A 73 34.01 36.89 -9.69
CA ALA A 73 34.29 35.47 -9.57
C ALA A 73 32.99 34.71 -9.30
N VAL A 74 32.66 33.76 -10.18
CA VAL A 74 31.55 32.83 -9.96
C VAL A 74 31.89 32.10 -8.67
N THR A 75 31.18 32.43 -7.58
CA THR A 75 31.24 31.66 -6.34
C THR A 75 31.03 30.21 -6.72
N ALA A 76 32.02 29.36 -6.44
CA ALA A 76 31.96 27.94 -6.72
C ALA A 76 30.61 27.40 -6.23
N LYS A 77 29.84 26.79 -7.15
CA LYS A 77 28.56 26.16 -6.81
C LYS A 77 28.80 25.25 -5.59
N PRO A 78 28.02 25.37 -4.50
CA PRO A 78 28.26 24.57 -3.31
C PRO A 78 28.30 23.08 -3.69
N ALA A 79 29.25 22.36 -3.09
CA ALA A 79 29.46 20.94 -3.38
C ALA A 79 28.15 20.17 -3.22
N THR A 80 27.73 19.46 -4.27
CA THR A 80 26.57 18.59 -4.26
C THR A 80 27.06 17.16 -4.08
N GLU A 81 26.65 16.51 -3.00
CA GLU A 81 26.97 15.11 -2.74
C GLU A 81 25.85 14.23 -3.32
N ILE A 82 26.23 13.21 -4.08
CA ILE A 82 25.30 12.19 -4.58
C ILE A 82 25.68 10.87 -3.94
N SER A 83 24.75 10.29 -3.18
CA SER A 83 24.91 8.95 -2.59
C SER A 83 23.84 7.99 -3.14
N TRP A 84 24.09 6.69 -3.14
CA TRP A 84 23.16 5.70 -3.71
C TRP A 84 22.63 4.75 -2.65
N LYS A 85 21.30 4.71 -2.48
CA LYS A 85 20.59 3.81 -1.54
C LYS A 85 19.25 3.40 -2.14
N GLY A 86 19.28 2.46 -3.09
CA GLY A 86 18.14 2.12 -3.96
C GLY A 86 18.05 3.14 -5.10
N ALA A 87 17.80 4.39 -4.74
CA ALA A 87 17.80 5.57 -5.61
C ALA A 87 18.91 6.58 -5.26
N PRO A 88 19.25 7.51 -6.19
CA PRO A 88 20.18 8.62 -5.92
C PRO A 88 19.62 9.58 -4.88
N GLU A 89 20.34 9.79 -3.79
CA GLU A 89 20.08 10.85 -2.82
C GLU A 89 21.04 12.01 -3.09
N ILE A 90 20.48 13.15 -3.49
CA ILE A 90 21.21 14.39 -3.76
C ILE A 90 21.17 15.24 -2.49
N LYS A 91 22.33 15.68 -2.01
CA LYS A 91 22.47 16.59 -0.86
C LYS A 91 23.26 17.82 -1.26
N THR A 92 22.81 18.97 -0.79
CA THR A 92 23.47 20.26 -0.97
C THR A 92 24.18 20.66 0.32
N ALA A 93 25.24 21.46 0.20
CA ALA A 93 26.03 21.90 1.37
C ALA A 93 25.22 22.73 2.38
N ASP A 94 24.18 23.42 1.91
CA ASP A 94 23.25 24.21 2.70
C ASP A 94 22.19 23.38 3.43
N GLY A 95 22.16 22.06 3.22
CA GLY A 95 21.37 21.11 4.00
C GLY A 95 20.08 20.64 3.35
N TRP A 96 19.81 21.01 2.09
CA TRP A 96 18.71 20.41 1.33
C TRP A 96 19.06 18.99 0.89
N SER A 97 18.07 18.11 0.90
CA SER A 97 18.18 16.80 0.26
C SER A 97 16.98 16.49 -0.62
N PHE A 98 17.23 15.72 -1.67
CA PHE A 98 16.24 15.20 -2.59
C PHE A 98 16.57 13.74 -2.89
N LYS A 99 15.64 12.84 -2.59
CA LYS A 99 15.75 11.41 -2.89
C LYS A 99 14.47 10.95 -3.58
N PRO A 100 14.51 10.61 -4.88
CA PRO A 100 13.43 9.89 -5.52
C PRO A 100 13.15 8.60 -4.75
N ARG A 101 11.88 8.23 -4.71
CA ARG A 101 11.45 6.96 -4.14
C ARG A 101 10.37 6.36 -5.00
N GLY A 102 10.32 5.04 -5.00
CA GLY A 102 9.24 4.35 -5.68
C GLY A 102 9.12 2.90 -5.27
N ARG A 103 8.00 2.31 -5.67
CA ARG A 103 7.80 0.87 -5.59
C ARG A 103 6.87 0.38 -6.69
N ILE A 104 7.05 -0.86 -7.07
CA ILE A 104 6.15 -1.57 -7.97
C ILE A 104 5.82 -2.90 -7.30
N GLN A 105 4.53 -3.22 -7.23
CA GLN A 105 4.04 -4.52 -6.75
C GLN A 105 3.13 -5.11 -7.83
N LEU A 106 3.56 -6.25 -8.37
CA LEU A 106 2.80 -7.05 -9.33
C LEU A 106 2.30 -8.30 -8.63
N ASP A 107 0.98 -8.47 -8.63
CA ASP A 107 0.32 -9.59 -7.99
C ASP A 107 -0.22 -10.57 -9.04
N LEU A 108 -0.11 -11.86 -8.72
CA LEU A 108 -0.82 -12.98 -9.32
C LEU A 108 -1.57 -13.67 -8.19
N ALA A 109 -2.89 -13.58 -8.17
CA ALA A 109 -3.69 -14.11 -7.07
C ALA A 109 -5.04 -14.65 -7.55
N GLY A 110 -5.57 -15.61 -6.79
CA GLY A 110 -6.86 -16.22 -7.08
C GLY A 110 -7.57 -16.68 -5.83
N ILE A 111 -8.89 -16.82 -5.96
CA ILE A 111 -9.77 -17.39 -4.95
C ILE A 111 -10.59 -18.52 -5.57
N ASP A 112 -10.61 -19.64 -4.86
CA ASP A 112 -11.51 -20.76 -5.09
C ASP A 112 -12.55 -20.81 -3.96
N ALA A 113 -13.81 -20.85 -4.32
CA ALA A 113 -14.93 -20.83 -3.38
C ALA A 113 -16.08 -21.65 -3.99
N PRO A 114 -17.09 -22.06 -3.19
CA PRO A 114 -18.20 -22.84 -3.70
C PRO A 114 -18.91 -22.18 -4.87
N ASP A 115 -19.53 -23.01 -5.71
CA ASP A 115 -20.29 -22.57 -6.87
C ASP A 115 -21.25 -21.44 -6.51
N GLY A 116 -21.35 -20.45 -7.40
CA GLY A 116 -22.20 -19.26 -7.21
C GLY A 116 -21.57 -18.12 -6.38
N VAL A 117 -20.54 -18.39 -5.56
CA VAL A 117 -19.93 -17.34 -4.70
C VAL A 117 -19.10 -16.34 -5.50
N THR A 118 -18.23 -16.85 -6.38
CA THR A 118 -17.23 -16.03 -7.10
C THR A 118 -17.72 -15.54 -8.46
N GLY A 119 -18.52 -16.35 -9.18
CA GLY A 119 -18.93 -16.05 -10.55
C GLY A 119 -17.73 -15.67 -11.44
N ALA A 120 -17.87 -14.61 -12.26
CA ALA A 120 -16.77 -14.09 -13.09
C ALA A 120 -15.58 -13.49 -12.30
N ARG A 121 -15.72 -13.35 -10.97
CA ARG A 121 -14.69 -12.78 -10.08
C ARG A 121 -13.74 -13.84 -9.53
N GLY A 122 -13.97 -15.13 -9.80
CA GLY A 122 -13.09 -16.23 -9.43
C GLY A 122 -11.88 -16.38 -10.36
N GLY A 123 -11.11 -17.44 -10.12
CA GLY A 123 -9.95 -17.81 -10.94
C GLY A 123 -8.69 -17.00 -10.65
N LEU A 124 -7.65 -17.27 -11.44
CA LEU A 124 -6.34 -16.64 -11.32
C LEU A 124 -6.28 -15.33 -12.09
N LYS A 125 -5.84 -14.26 -11.43
CA LYS A 125 -5.81 -12.90 -11.98
C LYS A 125 -4.47 -12.23 -11.68
N THR A 126 -4.12 -11.25 -12.51
CA THR A 126 -2.95 -10.39 -12.30
C THR A 126 -3.37 -8.94 -12.11
N GLU A 127 -2.66 -8.20 -11.27
CA GLU A 127 -2.83 -6.75 -11.13
C GLU A 127 -1.51 -6.06 -10.78
N PHE A 128 -1.38 -4.78 -11.15
CA PHE A 128 -0.46 -3.91 -10.43
C PHE A 128 -1.14 -3.50 -9.14
N ARG A 129 -0.72 -4.10 -8.04
CA ARG A 129 -1.29 -3.82 -6.72
C ARG A 129 -1.00 -2.38 -6.28
N ARG A 130 0.20 -1.90 -6.61
CA ARG A 130 0.72 -0.55 -6.32
C ARG A 130 1.79 -0.18 -7.34
N VAL A 131 1.79 1.07 -7.76
CA VAL A 131 2.90 1.70 -8.48
C VAL A 131 3.09 3.07 -7.85
N TYR A 132 3.97 3.16 -6.84
CA TYR A 132 4.17 4.42 -6.14
C TYR A 132 5.37 5.15 -6.72
N LEU A 133 5.22 6.46 -6.90
CA LEU A 133 6.30 7.37 -7.25
C LEU A 133 6.28 8.56 -6.31
N GLY A 134 7.46 8.98 -5.87
CA GLY A 134 7.55 10.10 -4.96
C GLY A 134 8.97 10.60 -4.73
N VAL A 135 9.07 11.46 -3.74
CA VAL A 135 10.32 12.05 -3.25
C VAL A 135 10.29 12.14 -1.73
N ASP A 136 11.42 11.84 -1.12
CA ASP A 136 11.76 12.24 0.24
C ASP A 136 12.80 13.36 0.20
N GLY A 137 12.66 14.34 1.09
CA GLY A 137 13.66 15.39 1.20
C GLY A 137 13.76 16.01 2.58
N LYS A 138 14.88 16.69 2.79
CA LYS A 138 15.16 17.49 3.98
C LYS A 138 15.34 18.93 3.55
N ILE A 139 14.90 19.83 4.43
CA ILE A 139 15.02 21.27 4.29
C ILE A 139 15.79 21.78 5.51
N PRO A 140 16.69 22.76 5.35
CA PRO A 140 17.42 23.34 6.47
C PRO A 140 16.49 23.80 7.60
N GLY A 141 17.00 23.77 8.84
CA GLY A 141 16.21 24.16 10.02
C GLY A 141 15.39 23.04 10.67
N GLY A 142 15.62 21.77 10.30
CA GLY A 142 14.97 20.62 10.95
C GLY A 142 13.65 20.21 10.32
N PHE A 143 13.43 20.58 9.06
CA PHE A 143 12.26 20.21 8.28
C PHE A 143 12.56 19.02 7.35
N SER A 144 11.55 18.20 7.12
CA SER A 144 11.55 17.17 6.08
C SER A 144 10.21 17.12 5.38
N TYR A 145 10.18 16.61 4.16
CA TYR A 145 8.95 16.44 3.41
C TYR A 145 8.94 15.09 2.70
N ARG A 146 7.73 14.64 2.40
CA ARG A 146 7.45 13.50 1.54
C ARG A 146 6.29 13.85 0.63
N VAL A 147 6.44 13.52 -0.65
CA VAL A 147 5.36 13.58 -1.63
C VAL A 147 5.37 12.26 -2.39
N GLU A 148 4.32 11.46 -2.29
CA GLU A 148 4.18 10.17 -2.98
C GLU A 148 2.75 9.97 -3.45
N ALA A 149 2.61 9.47 -4.67
CA ALA A 149 1.33 9.09 -5.25
C ALA A 149 1.36 7.64 -5.74
N ASP A 150 0.24 6.93 -5.61
CA ASP A 150 -0.02 5.69 -6.34
C ASP A 150 -0.57 6.05 -7.72
N ILE A 151 0.01 5.47 -8.76
CA ILE A 151 -0.41 5.64 -10.15
C ILE A 151 -0.87 4.33 -10.80
N ALA A 152 -1.07 3.28 -9.99
CA ALA A 152 -1.58 2.01 -10.48
C ALA A 152 -3.02 2.15 -11.02
N ASN A 153 -3.41 1.22 -11.91
CA ASN A 153 -4.78 1.03 -12.37
C ASN A 153 -5.47 2.28 -12.98
N SER A 154 -4.68 3.15 -13.62
CA SER A 154 -5.16 4.37 -14.30
C SER A 154 -5.82 5.40 -13.37
N SER A 155 -5.53 5.34 -12.06
CA SER A 155 -5.92 6.34 -11.08
C SER A 155 -4.70 6.95 -10.43
N VAL A 156 -4.79 8.22 -10.00
CA VAL A 156 -3.77 8.86 -9.18
C VAL A 156 -4.34 9.05 -7.78
N GLU A 157 -3.72 8.42 -6.78
CA GLU A 157 -4.08 8.58 -5.37
C GLU A 157 -2.91 9.23 -4.62
N LEU A 158 -3.17 10.34 -3.93
CA LEU A 158 -2.18 10.94 -3.03
C LEU A 158 -2.03 10.07 -1.78
N THR A 159 -0.83 9.53 -1.60
CA THR A 159 -0.50 8.66 -0.47
C THR A 159 0.13 9.48 0.65
N ASP A 160 1.44 9.45 0.83
CA ASP A 160 2.11 10.29 1.81
C ASP A 160 2.43 11.67 1.17
N VAL A 161 1.72 12.72 1.59
CA VAL A 161 1.98 14.10 1.16
C VAL A 161 2.01 15.00 2.39
N TYR A 162 3.18 15.20 2.98
CA TYR A 162 3.30 15.94 4.24
C TYR A 162 4.64 16.64 4.41
N MET A 163 4.66 17.59 5.34
CA MET A 163 5.87 18.20 5.90
C MET A 163 5.95 17.88 7.38
N THR A 164 7.16 17.59 7.85
CA THR A 164 7.46 17.35 9.26
C THR A 164 8.51 18.35 9.74
N TYR A 165 8.29 18.91 10.92
CA TYR A 165 9.27 19.70 11.67
C TYR A 165 9.62 18.96 12.96
N GLY A 166 10.91 18.76 13.25
CA GLY A 166 11.31 18.09 14.49
C GLY A 166 12.81 17.82 14.57
N PRO A 167 13.62 18.72 15.15
CA PRO A 167 15.06 18.51 15.30
C PRO A 167 15.43 17.58 16.46
N GLY A 168 14.47 17.14 17.27
CA GLY A 168 14.68 16.37 18.49
C GLY A 168 13.74 15.15 18.60
N PRO A 169 13.42 14.70 19.83
CA PRO A 169 12.52 13.56 20.03
C PRO A 169 11.06 13.91 19.71
N LEU A 170 10.69 15.20 19.73
CA LEU A 170 9.36 15.67 19.34
C LEU A 170 9.36 16.13 17.88
N SER A 171 8.35 15.71 17.14
CA SER A 171 8.08 16.18 15.79
C SER A 171 6.60 16.52 15.60
N VAL A 172 6.33 17.46 14.69
CA VAL A 172 4.99 17.83 14.24
C VAL A 172 4.92 17.60 12.74
N THR A 173 3.86 16.95 12.26
CA THR A 173 3.64 16.66 10.84
C THR A 173 2.30 17.21 10.40
N ALA A 174 2.28 17.92 9.28
CA ALA A 174 1.09 18.45 8.64
C ALA A 174 0.99 17.92 7.20
N GLY A 175 -0.18 17.39 6.82
CA GLY A 175 -0.46 16.88 5.48
C GLY A 175 -1.30 15.61 5.46
N GLN A 176 -1.27 14.89 4.35
CA GLN A 176 -1.88 13.57 4.12
C GLN A 176 -0.94 12.48 4.67
N LEU A 177 -1.35 11.80 5.74
CA LEU A 177 -0.61 10.70 6.36
C LEU A 177 -1.55 9.66 6.96
N LYS A 178 -1.00 8.52 7.37
CA LYS A 178 -1.75 7.50 8.11
C LYS A 178 -2.04 7.99 9.54
N PRO A 179 -3.30 7.97 9.99
CA PRO A 179 -3.65 8.10 11.41
C PRO A 179 -3.03 6.95 12.23
N PHE A 180 -2.88 7.16 13.53
CA PHE A 180 -2.07 6.31 14.40
C PHE A 180 -2.82 5.08 14.92
N SER A 181 -3.25 4.21 14.00
CA SER A 181 -3.95 2.97 14.34
C SER A 181 -3.22 1.78 13.72
N SER A 182 -3.07 0.70 14.51
CA SER A 182 -2.52 -0.60 14.11
C SER A 182 -1.03 -0.65 13.71
N LEU A 183 -0.33 -1.69 14.17
CA LEU A 183 1.04 -2.02 13.77
C LEU A 183 1.11 -2.48 12.30
N ASP A 184 0.19 -3.32 11.86
CA ASP A 184 0.07 -3.84 10.49
C ASP A 184 -0.23 -2.71 9.49
N ASP A 185 -1.08 -1.74 9.87
CA ASP A 185 -1.30 -0.56 9.01
C ASP A 185 -0.07 0.35 8.95
N LEU A 186 0.52 0.70 10.09
CA LEU A 186 1.68 1.61 10.15
C LEU A 186 2.97 0.97 9.61
N THR A 187 3.04 -0.35 9.54
CA THR A 187 4.08 -1.06 8.81
C THR A 187 3.95 -0.75 7.31
N SER A 188 5.06 -0.35 6.70
CA SER A 188 5.13 -0.10 5.26
C SER A 188 4.62 -1.33 4.49
N ASP A 189 3.81 -1.10 3.45
CA ASP A 189 3.31 -2.18 2.58
C ASP A 189 4.44 -2.91 1.82
N LEU A 190 5.68 -2.40 1.87
CA LEU A 190 6.87 -3.12 1.38
C LEU A 190 7.29 -4.30 2.27
N PHE A 191 6.92 -4.26 3.56
CA PHE A 191 7.53 -5.10 4.60
C PHE A 191 6.50 -5.92 5.39
N THR A 192 5.27 -6.03 4.89
CA THR A 192 4.26 -6.96 5.41
C THR A 192 4.68 -8.41 5.12
N SER A 193 4.30 -9.34 6.00
CA SER A 193 4.66 -10.76 5.92
C SER A 193 3.92 -11.51 4.82
N PHE A 194 2.81 -10.92 4.39
CA PHE A 194 1.84 -11.45 3.45
C PHE A 194 1.52 -10.41 2.36
N THR A 195 0.90 -10.85 1.27
CA THR A 195 0.49 -9.95 0.18
C THR A 195 -0.54 -8.93 0.65
N GLU A 196 -1.46 -9.30 1.54
CA GLU A 196 -2.43 -8.36 2.10
C GLU A 196 -2.34 -8.24 3.62
N ARG A 197 -2.73 -7.06 4.10
CA ARG A 197 -2.92 -6.75 5.52
C ARG A 197 -3.99 -7.63 6.17
N ALA A 198 -4.06 -7.61 7.49
CA ALA A 198 -5.12 -8.26 8.26
C ALA A 198 -6.51 -7.79 7.80
N ALA A 199 -7.50 -8.69 7.85
CA ALA A 199 -8.84 -8.41 7.37
C ALA A 199 -9.48 -7.18 8.06
N PHE A 200 -9.20 -6.98 9.34
CA PHE A 200 -9.76 -5.86 10.12
C PHE A 200 -9.22 -4.50 9.66
N THR A 201 -7.94 -4.40 9.28
CA THR A 201 -7.31 -3.18 8.75
C THR A 201 -8.05 -2.67 7.51
N GLN A 202 -8.44 -3.59 6.62
CA GLN A 202 -9.25 -3.25 5.45
C GLN A 202 -10.70 -2.95 5.81
N ALA A 203 -11.29 -3.76 6.70
CA ALA A 203 -12.69 -3.65 7.05
C ALA A 203 -13.03 -2.34 7.75
N PHE A 204 -12.17 -1.88 8.68
CA PHE A 204 -12.36 -0.67 9.47
C PHE A 204 -11.84 0.60 8.80
N GLY A 205 -11.48 0.53 7.52
CA GLY A 205 -11.18 1.72 6.71
C GLY A 205 -9.97 2.50 7.19
N PHE A 206 -8.92 1.81 7.68
CA PHE A 206 -7.67 2.50 8.00
C PHE A 206 -7.06 3.04 6.70
N GLU A 207 -7.11 4.36 6.59
CA GLU A 207 -6.74 5.09 5.39
C GLU A 207 -5.92 6.32 5.74
N ARG A 208 -5.31 6.94 4.74
CA ARG A 208 -4.62 8.22 4.94
C ARG A 208 -5.62 9.36 4.98
N ARG A 209 -5.33 10.36 5.81
CA ARG A 209 -6.16 11.54 5.98
C ARG A 209 -5.29 12.79 6.09
N VAL A 210 -5.85 13.92 5.70
CA VAL A 210 -5.21 15.22 5.86
C VAL A 210 -5.39 15.69 7.29
N GLY A 211 -4.30 16.08 7.95
CA GLY A 211 -4.37 16.53 9.33
C GLY A 211 -3.09 17.12 9.87
N LEU A 212 -3.13 17.40 11.17
CA LEU A 212 -2.00 17.84 11.98
C LEU A 212 -1.74 16.79 13.06
N SER A 213 -0.50 16.35 13.19
CA SER A 213 -0.10 15.35 14.15
C SER A 213 1.19 15.71 14.87
N THR A 214 1.37 15.11 16.05
CA THR A 214 2.60 15.16 16.82
C THR A 214 3.06 13.77 17.20
N GLN A 215 4.37 13.62 17.30
CA GLN A 215 5.01 12.38 17.70
C GLN A 215 6.17 12.68 18.64
N TYR A 216 6.19 12.01 19.78
CA TYR A 216 7.36 11.90 20.65
C TYR A 216 8.00 10.53 20.49
N LYS A 217 9.29 10.50 20.13
CA LYS A 217 10.09 9.28 20.00
C LYS A 217 11.24 9.27 21.00
N GLY A 218 11.07 8.50 22.06
CA GLY A 218 12.13 8.15 23.00
C GLY A 218 12.86 6.86 22.60
N LYS A 219 13.76 6.38 23.48
CA LYS A 219 14.52 5.14 23.25
C LYS A 219 13.67 3.86 23.33
N ALA A 220 12.63 3.86 24.16
CA ALA A 220 11.78 2.70 24.40
C ALA A 220 10.28 3.06 24.42
N VAL A 221 9.92 4.31 24.15
CA VAL A 221 8.54 4.78 24.15
C VAL A 221 8.31 5.65 22.92
N LEU A 222 7.22 5.39 22.24
CA LEU A 222 6.67 6.20 21.15
C LEU A 222 5.27 6.66 21.56
N VAL A 223 5.00 7.95 21.44
CA VAL A 223 3.66 8.52 21.64
C VAL A 223 3.32 9.32 20.40
N GLN A 224 2.15 9.06 19.83
CA GLN A 224 1.65 9.70 18.63
C GLN A 224 0.21 10.17 18.87
N ALA A 225 -0.13 11.35 18.37
CA ALA A 225 -1.49 11.87 18.40
C ALA A 225 -1.72 12.82 17.23
N GLY A 226 -2.95 12.89 16.71
CA GLY A 226 -3.29 13.81 15.63
C GLY A 226 -4.78 14.09 15.52
N VAL A 227 -5.08 15.20 14.84
CA VAL A 227 -6.42 15.61 14.44
C VAL A 227 -6.45 15.57 12.91
N PHE A 228 -7.45 14.91 12.36
CA PHE A 228 -7.56 14.61 10.93
C PHE A 228 -8.94 14.99 10.41
N GLY A 229 -8.98 15.47 9.16
CA GLY A 229 -10.22 15.60 8.40
C GLY A 229 -10.42 14.37 7.51
N ASP A 230 -10.67 14.63 6.23
CA ASP A 230 -10.88 13.62 5.20
C ASP A 230 -9.61 13.28 4.42
N ASN A 231 -9.72 12.26 3.56
CA ASN A 231 -8.67 11.90 2.61
C ASN A 231 -8.48 13.04 1.59
N ALA A 232 -7.24 13.27 1.13
CA ALA A 232 -6.93 14.29 0.14
C ALA A 232 -7.75 14.20 -1.16
N ASN A 233 -8.18 12.99 -1.55
CA ASN A 233 -9.02 12.79 -2.74
C ASN A 233 -10.45 13.33 -2.58
N ASP A 234 -10.89 13.53 -1.34
CA ASP A 234 -12.27 13.85 -0.98
C ASP A 234 -12.45 15.33 -0.58
N LEU A 235 -11.36 16.10 -0.48
CA LEU A 235 -11.36 17.48 0.03
C LEU A 235 -12.07 18.52 -0.85
N LEU A 236 -12.44 18.18 -2.09
CA LEU A 236 -13.16 19.07 -2.99
C LEU A 236 -14.69 18.88 -2.94
N ASP A 237 -15.16 17.95 -2.12
CA ASP A 237 -16.59 17.75 -1.87
C ASP A 237 -16.96 18.42 -0.55
N ASP A 238 -17.82 19.45 -0.61
CA ASP A 238 -18.24 20.23 0.56
C ASP A 238 -19.02 19.38 1.59
N ALA A 239 -19.50 18.19 1.22
CA ALA A 239 -20.09 17.24 2.16
C ALA A 239 -19.03 16.58 3.07
N ASN A 240 -17.76 16.57 2.66
CA ASN A 240 -16.66 15.99 3.43
C ASN A 240 -16.02 17.04 4.35
N ASN A 241 -16.58 17.12 5.55
CA ASN A 241 -16.18 18.07 6.59
C ASN A 241 -15.96 17.37 7.94
N SER A 242 -15.53 16.11 7.89
CA SER A 242 -15.38 15.26 9.07
C SER A 242 -14.25 15.73 9.97
N ILE A 243 -14.29 15.30 11.23
CA ILE A 243 -13.19 15.50 12.17
C ILE A 243 -12.92 14.21 12.94
N GLY A 244 -11.65 13.82 13.00
CA GLY A 244 -11.18 12.66 13.72
C GLY A 244 -10.01 12.98 14.63
N VAL A 245 -9.89 12.19 15.70
CA VAL A 245 -8.78 12.22 16.64
C VAL A 245 -8.24 10.81 16.77
N ASP A 246 -6.93 10.67 16.59
CA ASP A 246 -6.23 9.39 16.68
C ASP A 246 -5.05 9.52 17.63
N GLY A 247 -4.84 8.51 18.46
CA GLY A 247 -3.73 8.45 19.40
C GLY A 247 -3.17 7.05 19.54
N ARG A 248 -1.85 6.93 19.70
CA ARG A 248 -1.13 5.68 19.87
C ARG A 248 0.01 5.82 20.85
N VAL A 249 0.17 4.83 21.71
CA VAL A 249 1.31 4.72 22.63
C VAL A 249 1.93 3.34 22.45
N VAL A 250 3.25 3.30 22.27
CA VAL A 250 4.03 2.07 22.13
C VAL A 250 5.17 2.06 23.14
N TRP A 251 5.23 1.01 23.95
CA TRP A 251 6.40 0.63 24.72
C TRP A 251 7.20 -0.41 23.92
N MET A 252 8.39 -0.02 23.46
CA MET A 252 9.22 -0.79 22.54
C MET A 252 10.67 -0.95 23.05
N PRO A 253 10.89 -1.55 24.23
CA PRO A 253 12.24 -1.72 24.77
C PRO A 253 13.03 -2.76 23.97
N LYS A 254 14.35 -2.63 24.03
CA LYS A 254 15.29 -3.61 23.50
C LYS A 254 16.02 -4.31 24.65
N PHE A 255 15.91 -5.63 24.71
CA PHE A 255 16.58 -6.49 25.69
C PHE A 255 17.64 -7.33 24.98
N GLY A 256 18.89 -6.86 25.02
CA GLY A 256 19.97 -7.48 24.24
C GLY A 256 19.66 -7.44 22.74
N ASN A 257 19.51 -8.61 22.13
CA ASN A 257 19.16 -8.76 20.70
C ASN A 257 17.65 -8.89 20.45
N THR A 258 16.83 -8.85 21.49
CA THR A 258 15.37 -8.98 21.40
C THR A 258 14.72 -7.60 21.43
N GLN A 259 13.93 -7.28 20.42
CA GLN A 259 13.06 -6.11 20.37
C GLN A 259 11.65 -6.53 20.81
N LEU A 260 11.09 -5.86 21.81
CA LEU A 260 9.69 -6.00 22.19
C LEU A 260 8.90 -4.80 21.66
N HIS A 261 7.60 -4.99 21.48
CA HIS A 261 6.62 -3.98 21.14
C HIS A 261 5.35 -4.33 21.91
N LEU A 262 4.85 -3.41 22.73
CA LEU A 262 3.50 -3.43 23.28
C LEU A 262 2.89 -2.06 23.07
N GLY A 263 1.70 -1.99 22.50
CA GLY A 263 1.07 -0.71 22.23
C GLY A 263 -0.45 -0.77 22.30
N GLY A 264 -1.03 0.42 22.24
CA GLY A 264 -2.45 0.59 22.14
C GLY A 264 -2.79 1.88 21.41
N SER A 265 -3.94 1.88 20.75
CA SER A 265 -4.46 3.03 20.02
C SER A 265 -5.91 3.33 20.37
N ALA A 266 -6.29 4.58 20.19
CA ALA A 266 -7.67 5.05 20.29
C ALA A 266 -7.99 5.91 19.08
N HIS A 267 -9.20 5.75 18.57
CA HIS A 267 -9.73 6.44 17.41
C HIS A 267 -11.11 7.00 17.76
N TRP A 268 -11.39 8.21 17.32
CA TRP A 268 -12.72 8.82 17.34
C TRP A 268 -12.91 9.64 16.08
N ARG A 269 -14.10 9.59 15.49
CA ARG A 269 -14.45 10.36 14.31
C ARG A 269 -15.91 10.78 14.34
N ASP A 270 -16.16 12.05 14.06
CA ASP A 270 -17.46 12.58 13.69
C ASP A 270 -17.48 12.80 12.18
N LEU A 271 -18.49 12.23 11.51
CA LEU A 271 -18.62 12.37 10.05
C LEU A 271 -19.14 13.76 9.67
N ASN A 272 -19.82 14.45 10.60
CA ASN A 272 -20.33 15.82 10.42
C ASN A 272 -21.21 16.02 9.17
N ASP A 273 -21.81 14.94 8.68
CA ASP A 273 -22.79 14.91 7.59
C ASP A 273 -24.03 14.10 8.04
N PRO A 274 -25.25 14.70 8.05
CA PRO A 274 -26.47 14.00 8.44
C PRO A 274 -26.88 12.88 7.49
N ALA A 275 -26.39 12.87 6.25
CA ALA A 275 -26.63 11.82 5.26
C ALA A 275 -25.53 10.75 5.23
N ALA A 276 -24.53 10.86 6.10
CA ALA A 276 -23.37 9.99 6.07
C ALA A 276 -23.73 8.52 6.29
N THR A 277 -23.00 7.65 5.59
CA THR A 277 -23.10 6.20 5.77
C THR A 277 -21.73 5.60 5.98
N LEU A 278 -21.67 4.56 6.81
CA LEU A 278 -20.48 3.73 6.99
C LEU A 278 -20.76 2.31 6.52
N ARG A 279 -19.70 1.63 6.08
CA ARG A 279 -19.76 0.26 5.59
C ARG A 279 -18.45 -0.45 5.89
N TYR A 280 -18.52 -1.50 6.69
CA TYR A 280 -17.36 -2.33 7.02
C TYR A 280 -17.41 -3.60 6.19
N ARG A 281 -16.30 -3.92 5.52
CA ARG A 281 -16.20 -5.06 4.60
C ARG A 281 -14.76 -5.42 4.31
N SER A 282 -14.46 -6.70 4.22
CA SER A 282 -13.12 -7.17 3.84
C SER A 282 -13.16 -7.95 2.54
N ARG A 283 -12.08 -7.82 1.76
CA ARG A 283 -11.77 -8.81 0.72
C ARG A 283 -11.35 -10.13 1.39
N PRO A 284 -11.48 -11.27 0.71
CA PRO A 284 -10.99 -12.55 1.21
C PRO A 284 -9.46 -12.66 1.02
N PHE A 285 -8.70 -11.71 1.58
CA PHE A 285 -7.23 -11.68 1.60
C PHE A 285 -6.51 -11.56 0.23
N VAL A 286 -7.24 -11.46 -0.88
CA VAL A 286 -6.69 -11.15 -2.21
C VAL A 286 -7.32 -9.88 -2.76
N HIS A 287 -6.51 -9.02 -3.38
CA HIS A 287 -6.97 -7.73 -3.91
C HIS A 287 -7.45 -7.81 -5.37
N THR A 288 -7.03 -8.83 -6.12
CA THR A 288 -7.40 -9.07 -7.53
C THR A 288 -8.90 -9.28 -7.80
N THR A 289 -9.74 -9.23 -6.77
CA THR A 289 -11.18 -9.40 -6.85
C THR A 289 -11.91 -8.34 -6.04
N ASP A 290 -13.05 -7.88 -6.54
CA ASP A 290 -13.95 -7.00 -5.79
C ASP A 290 -14.96 -7.75 -4.92
N LEU A 291 -14.79 -9.07 -4.78
CA LEU A 291 -15.58 -9.88 -3.88
C LEU A 291 -15.44 -9.39 -2.42
N ARG A 292 -16.56 -9.31 -1.72
CA ARG A 292 -16.64 -9.03 -0.28
C ARG A 292 -17.53 -10.10 0.32
N LEU A 293 -16.90 -11.06 1.00
CA LEU A 293 -17.61 -12.20 1.61
C LEU A 293 -18.22 -11.81 2.95
N VAL A 294 -17.66 -10.80 3.61
CA VAL A 294 -18.21 -10.14 4.79
C VAL A 294 -18.39 -8.65 4.48
N ASP A 295 -19.57 -8.13 4.79
CA ASP A 295 -20.04 -6.81 4.39
C ASP A 295 -21.30 -6.40 5.19
N THR A 296 -21.19 -5.36 6.02
CA THR A 296 -22.31 -4.80 6.80
C THR A 296 -23.36 -4.11 5.94
N ARG A 297 -23.07 -3.88 4.65
CA ARG A 297 -23.77 -2.93 3.77
C ARG A 297 -23.63 -1.50 4.27
N ALA A 298 -24.15 -0.57 3.47
CA ALA A 298 -24.16 0.85 3.84
C ALA A 298 -25.19 1.08 4.94
N LEU A 299 -24.74 1.68 6.03
CA LEU A 299 -25.50 1.92 7.23
C LEU A 299 -25.40 3.41 7.58
N GLY A 300 -26.53 4.10 7.67
CA GLY A 300 -26.58 5.47 8.18
C GLY A 300 -25.88 5.60 9.53
N ALA A 301 -24.92 6.52 9.61
CA ALA A 301 -24.05 6.69 10.77
C ALA A 301 -23.66 8.16 10.90
N SER A 302 -23.32 8.56 12.12
CA SER A 302 -22.86 9.93 12.41
C SER A 302 -21.40 9.96 12.88
N GLY A 303 -20.75 8.81 13.05
CA GLY A 303 -19.40 8.74 13.58
C GLY A 303 -18.98 7.33 13.93
N GLU A 304 -17.74 7.20 14.40
CA GLU A 304 -17.18 5.94 14.86
C GLU A 304 -16.14 6.16 15.96
N ARG A 305 -15.92 5.12 16.77
CA ARG A 305 -14.84 5.08 17.76
C ARG A 305 -14.15 3.73 17.70
N GLY A 306 -12.84 3.73 17.89
CA GLY A 306 -12.01 2.54 17.82
C GLY A 306 -11.05 2.43 18.99
N MET A 307 -10.76 1.20 19.41
CA MET A 307 -9.69 0.92 20.38
C MET A 307 -8.88 -0.27 19.89
N GLY A 308 -7.55 -0.12 19.88
CA GLY A 308 -6.61 -1.14 19.43
C GLY A 308 -5.62 -1.55 20.52
N LEU A 309 -5.26 -2.83 20.54
CA LEU A 309 -4.14 -3.37 21.28
C LEU A 309 -3.20 -4.09 20.31
N GLU A 310 -1.89 -3.89 20.50
CA GLU A 310 -0.85 -4.46 19.64
C GLU A 310 0.31 -5.01 20.47
N ALA A 311 0.84 -6.16 20.05
CA ALA A 311 2.03 -6.76 20.63
C ALA A 311 2.90 -7.34 19.53
N ALA A 312 4.21 -7.17 19.61
CA ALA A 312 5.16 -7.83 18.73
C ALA A 312 6.51 -8.10 19.41
N ILE A 313 7.24 -9.07 18.87
CA ILE A 313 8.58 -9.41 19.30
C ILE A 313 9.43 -9.76 18.08
N VAL A 314 10.69 -9.32 18.09
CA VAL A 314 11.73 -9.78 17.16
C VAL A 314 12.90 -10.27 18.00
N SER A 315 13.29 -11.53 17.83
CA SER A 315 14.37 -12.16 18.59
C SER A 315 15.22 -13.01 17.66
N GLY A 316 16.29 -12.42 17.11
CA GLY A 316 17.08 -13.06 16.07
C GLY A 316 16.21 -13.38 14.84
N PRO A 317 16.22 -14.62 14.33
CA PRO A 317 15.42 -15.01 13.16
C PRO A 317 13.93 -15.18 13.44
N PHE A 318 13.52 -15.24 14.71
CA PHE A 318 12.12 -15.36 15.07
C PHE A 318 11.46 -13.99 15.21
N HIS A 319 10.24 -13.86 14.69
CA HIS A 319 9.36 -12.74 14.99
C HIS A 319 7.92 -13.21 15.21
N ALA A 320 7.16 -12.45 15.98
CA ALA A 320 5.73 -12.63 16.12
C ALA A 320 5.05 -11.28 16.35
N ALA A 321 3.79 -11.19 15.94
CA ALA A 321 2.94 -10.03 16.18
C ALA A 321 1.49 -10.44 16.35
N GLY A 322 0.72 -9.66 17.09
CA GLY A 322 -0.71 -9.82 17.19
C GLY A 322 -1.38 -8.51 17.53
N GLU A 323 -2.58 -8.34 16.99
CA GLU A 323 -3.39 -7.15 17.17
C GLU A 323 -4.86 -7.51 17.37
N GLY A 324 -5.56 -6.69 18.13
CA GLY A 324 -7.02 -6.73 18.27
C GLY A 324 -7.57 -5.32 18.27
N PHE A 325 -8.69 -5.12 17.57
CA PHE A 325 -9.30 -3.81 17.40
C PHE A 325 -10.83 -3.93 17.51
N TRP A 326 -11.43 -3.05 18.31
CA TRP A 326 -12.87 -2.92 18.48
C TRP A 326 -13.32 -1.64 17.80
N GLN A 327 -14.24 -1.74 16.85
CA GLN A 327 -14.78 -0.61 16.10
C GLN A 327 -16.27 -0.47 16.40
N THR A 328 -16.64 0.59 17.13
CA THR A 328 -18.04 0.95 17.37
C THR A 328 -18.49 2.00 16.36
N MET A 329 -19.58 1.71 15.65
CA MET A 329 -20.24 2.65 14.76
C MET A 329 -21.37 3.38 15.50
N ARG A 330 -21.40 4.72 15.41
CA ARG A 330 -22.49 5.54 15.95
C ARG A 330 -23.62 5.63 14.94
N ARG A 331 -24.71 4.87 15.16
CA ARG A 331 -25.86 4.76 14.26
C ARG A 331 -26.79 5.96 14.39
N THR A 332 -27.44 6.34 13.30
CA THR A 332 -28.47 7.38 13.31
C THR A 332 -29.82 6.75 13.67
N GLY A 333 -30.27 6.91 14.92
CA GLY A 333 -31.59 6.45 15.38
C GLY A 333 -31.71 4.96 15.67
N ASP A 334 -30.58 4.25 15.79
CA ASP A 334 -30.49 2.79 16.05
C ASP A 334 -29.45 2.50 17.14
N THR A 335 -29.32 1.22 17.53
CA THR A 335 -28.27 0.78 18.47
C THR A 335 -26.90 0.77 17.79
N ASP A 336 -25.87 1.26 18.49
CA ASP A 336 -24.48 1.29 18.02
C ASP A 336 -23.85 -0.11 18.07
N PRO A 337 -23.52 -0.75 16.92
CA PRO A 337 -22.82 -2.03 16.92
C PRO A 337 -21.33 -1.83 17.19
N THR A 338 -20.71 -2.79 17.85
CA THR A 338 -19.26 -2.90 18.03
C THR A 338 -18.73 -4.15 17.35
N PHE A 339 -18.01 -3.95 16.25
CA PHE A 339 -17.35 -5.00 15.50
C PHE A 339 -15.95 -5.28 16.05
N PHE A 340 -15.47 -6.50 15.89
CA PHE A 340 -14.15 -6.91 16.36
C PHE A 340 -13.34 -7.52 15.23
N GLY A 341 -12.06 -7.20 15.18
CA GLY A 341 -11.13 -7.87 14.29
C GLY A 341 -9.71 -7.86 14.85
N GLY A 342 -8.90 -8.82 14.38
CA GLY A 342 -7.55 -8.99 14.87
C GLY A 342 -6.82 -10.13 14.18
N TYR A 343 -5.55 -10.27 14.50
CA TYR A 343 -4.73 -11.38 14.03
C TYR A 343 -3.66 -11.78 15.05
N ALA A 344 -3.12 -12.99 14.86
CA ALA A 344 -1.87 -13.42 15.46
C ALA A 344 -0.98 -14.04 14.36
N GLU A 345 0.27 -13.62 14.31
CA GLU A 345 1.27 -14.03 13.33
C GLU A 345 2.57 -14.44 14.03
N ALA A 346 3.20 -15.48 13.50
CA ALA A 346 4.57 -15.84 13.82
C ALA A 346 5.34 -16.16 12.55
N GLY A 347 6.62 -15.85 12.53
CA GLY A 347 7.50 -16.16 11.44
C GLY A 347 8.93 -16.43 11.86
N PHE A 348 9.67 -17.02 10.93
CA PHE A 348 11.05 -17.40 11.13
C PHE A 348 11.85 -17.20 9.85
N VAL A 349 12.98 -16.50 9.95
CA VAL A 349 13.92 -16.33 8.85
C VAL A 349 14.86 -17.54 8.80
N LEU A 350 14.63 -18.42 7.83
CA LEU A 350 15.36 -19.69 7.67
C LEU A 350 16.86 -19.49 7.41
N THR A 351 17.22 -18.36 6.81
CA THR A 351 18.60 -17.96 6.49
C THR A 351 19.33 -17.27 7.65
N GLY A 352 18.64 -17.05 8.78
CA GLY A 352 19.22 -16.62 10.06
C GLY A 352 19.24 -15.12 10.32
N GLU A 353 18.84 -14.28 9.36
CA GLU A 353 18.73 -12.84 9.55
C GLU A 353 17.59 -12.47 10.49
N SER A 354 17.63 -11.25 11.02
CA SER A 354 16.54 -10.71 11.84
C SER A 354 15.67 -9.78 11.02
N ARG A 355 14.34 -9.86 11.22
CA ARG A 355 13.40 -8.92 10.61
C ARG A 355 13.67 -7.49 11.09
N GLY A 356 13.60 -6.52 10.18
CA GLY A 356 13.79 -5.12 10.53
C GLY A 356 12.70 -4.64 11.51
N TYR A 357 13.07 -3.72 12.39
CA TYR A 357 12.13 -3.01 13.26
C TYR A 357 12.63 -1.58 13.44
N LYS A 358 11.75 -0.60 13.21
CA LYS A 358 12.10 0.80 13.28
C LYS A 358 10.85 1.65 13.54
N ASP A 359 10.99 2.67 14.37
CA ASP A 359 9.97 3.70 14.61
C ASP A 359 8.58 3.11 14.98
N GLY A 360 8.57 2.04 15.78
CA GLY A 360 7.34 1.38 16.23
C GLY A 360 6.69 0.46 15.19
N ALA A 361 7.37 0.12 14.09
CA ALA A 361 6.84 -0.74 13.04
C ALA A 361 7.87 -1.77 12.55
N PHE A 362 7.41 -2.83 11.88
CA PHE A 362 8.31 -3.73 11.17
C PHE A 362 8.93 -3.02 9.95
N ASP A 363 10.15 -3.44 9.63
CA ASP A 363 10.95 -2.87 8.55
C ASP A 363 11.60 -3.99 7.73
N ARG A 364 12.34 -3.59 6.69
CA ARG A 364 12.98 -4.45 5.70
C ARG A 364 13.71 -5.66 6.29
N LEU A 365 13.46 -6.83 5.70
CA LEU A 365 14.32 -8.01 5.81
C LEU A 365 15.53 -7.81 4.90
N LYS A 366 16.72 -7.67 5.48
CA LYS A 366 17.96 -7.44 4.73
C LYS A 366 18.75 -8.75 4.62
N PRO A 367 18.99 -9.28 3.41
CA PRO A 367 19.78 -10.49 3.24
C PRO A 367 21.23 -10.31 3.71
N ALA A 368 21.72 -11.22 4.52
CA ALA A 368 23.13 -11.23 4.95
C ALA A 368 24.07 -11.70 3.83
N LYS A 369 23.57 -12.55 2.93
CA LYS A 369 24.26 -13.02 1.72
C LYS A 369 23.35 -12.88 0.50
N PRO A 370 23.29 -11.69 -0.12
CA PRO A 370 22.46 -11.46 -1.30
C PRO A 370 22.95 -12.29 -2.50
N ILE A 371 22.10 -12.45 -3.51
CA ILE A 371 22.43 -13.21 -4.72
C ILE A 371 23.56 -12.57 -5.53
N THR A 372 23.75 -11.26 -5.42
CA THR A 372 24.86 -10.51 -6.04
C THR A 372 26.22 -10.90 -5.48
N ASP A 373 26.23 -11.42 -4.26
CA ASP A 373 27.44 -11.81 -3.52
C ASP A 373 27.59 -13.35 -3.51
N GLY A 374 26.86 -14.05 -4.40
CA GLY A 374 26.87 -15.51 -4.51
C GLY A 374 26.06 -16.24 -3.43
N GLY A 375 25.26 -15.53 -2.63
CA GLY A 375 24.34 -16.11 -1.67
C GLY A 375 22.98 -16.49 -2.26
N ILE A 376 22.04 -16.87 -1.39
CA ILE A 376 20.66 -17.19 -1.78
C ILE A 376 19.68 -16.07 -1.44
N GLY A 377 20.13 -14.95 -0.87
CA GLY A 377 19.26 -13.95 -0.25
C GLY A 377 18.71 -14.42 1.11
N ALA A 378 17.65 -13.75 1.59
CA ALA A 378 16.96 -14.12 2.82
C ALA A 378 15.64 -14.82 2.53
N ILE A 379 15.35 -15.90 3.25
CA ILE A 379 14.11 -16.66 3.13
C ILE A 379 13.40 -16.66 4.48
N GLU A 380 12.17 -16.16 4.51
CA GLU A 380 11.34 -16.04 5.70
C GLU A 380 10.05 -16.84 5.49
N ILE A 381 9.64 -17.61 6.50
CA ILE A 381 8.35 -18.31 6.54
C ILE A 381 7.45 -17.66 7.59
N ASN A 382 6.16 -17.59 7.29
CA ASN A 382 5.16 -16.97 8.17
C ASN A 382 3.90 -17.83 8.26
N ALA A 383 3.28 -17.82 9.43
CA ALA A 383 1.93 -18.32 9.65
C ALA A 383 1.10 -17.25 10.36
N ARG A 384 -0.14 -17.04 9.92
CA ARG A 384 -1.06 -16.05 10.50
C ARG A 384 -2.46 -16.62 10.65
N TYR A 385 -3.12 -16.27 11.75
CA TYR A 385 -4.55 -16.48 11.94
C TYR A 385 -5.25 -15.14 12.05
N ASP A 386 -6.20 -14.90 11.15
CA ASP A 386 -7.02 -13.69 11.11
C ASP A 386 -8.42 -13.97 11.59
N HIS A 387 -9.00 -12.99 12.27
CA HIS A 387 -10.40 -12.97 12.68
C HIS A 387 -11.02 -11.61 12.40
N LEU A 388 -12.22 -11.61 11.84
CA LEU A 388 -13.06 -10.42 11.68
C LEU A 388 -14.51 -10.83 11.91
N ASP A 389 -15.19 -10.11 12.79
CA ASP A 389 -16.60 -10.30 13.11
C ASP A 389 -17.35 -8.98 12.89
N LEU A 390 -18.24 -8.98 11.89
CA LEU A 390 -19.08 -7.85 11.52
C LEU A 390 -20.55 -8.09 11.93
N ASN A 391 -20.80 -9.02 12.85
CA ASN A 391 -22.13 -9.30 13.39
C ASN A 391 -22.28 -8.69 14.79
N ASP A 392 -23.04 -7.60 14.92
CA ASP A 392 -23.44 -7.03 16.21
C ASP A 392 -24.62 -6.06 16.05
N GLY A 393 -25.35 -5.77 17.14
CA GLY A 393 -26.41 -4.75 17.13
C GLY A 393 -27.53 -4.98 16.11
N GLY A 394 -27.82 -6.24 15.78
CA GLY A 394 -28.80 -6.63 14.75
C GLY A 394 -28.26 -6.59 13.31
N ILE A 395 -27.01 -6.17 13.10
CA ILE A 395 -26.32 -6.23 11.82
C ILE A 395 -25.79 -7.63 11.58
N ILE A 396 -26.06 -8.18 10.40
CA ILE A 396 -25.50 -9.45 9.91
C ILE A 396 -24.52 -9.12 8.80
N GLY A 397 -23.30 -8.73 9.18
CA GLY A 397 -22.21 -8.39 8.25
C GLY A 397 -21.33 -9.59 7.88
N GLY A 398 -21.44 -10.70 8.60
CA GLY A 398 -20.64 -11.90 8.42
C GLY A 398 -19.38 -11.95 9.27
N ARG A 399 -18.89 -13.16 9.49
CA ARG A 399 -17.66 -13.45 10.24
C ARG A 399 -16.66 -14.17 9.35
N GLN A 400 -15.44 -13.65 9.26
CA GLN A 400 -14.34 -14.21 8.48
C GLN A 400 -13.22 -14.68 9.40
N ARG A 401 -12.73 -15.90 9.18
CA ARG A 401 -11.55 -16.45 9.84
C ARG A 401 -10.60 -17.00 8.79
N THR A 402 -9.34 -16.60 8.81
CA THR A 402 -8.38 -17.05 7.80
C THR A 402 -7.15 -17.64 8.46
N ALA A 403 -6.82 -18.89 8.10
CA ALA A 403 -5.52 -19.48 8.43
C ALA A 403 -4.59 -19.35 7.21
N LEU A 404 -3.41 -18.76 7.42
CA LEU A 404 -2.50 -18.32 6.39
C LEU A 404 -1.12 -18.95 6.60
N ILE A 405 -0.48 -19.33 5.49
CA ILE A 405 0.95 -19.63 5.44
C ILE A 405 1.58 -18.84 4.29
N GLY A 406 2.79 -18.36 4.51
CA GLY A 406 3.49 -17.51 3.57
C GLY A 406 4.99 -17.76 3.55
N VAL A 407 5.59 -17.53 2.39
CA VAL A 407 7.04 -17.52 2.19
C VAL A 407 7.41 -16.20 1.55
N VAL A 408 8.44 -15.56 2.11
CA VAL A 408 9.04 -14.34 1.59
C VAL A 408 10.47 -14.68 1.20
N TRP A 409 10.84 -14.29 -0.02
CA TRP A 409 12.21 -14.34 -0.50
C TRP A 409 12.70 -12.93 -0.83
N ALA A 410 13.77 -12.51 -0.17
CA ALA A 410 14.46 -11.25 -0.44
C ALA A 410 15.84 -11.56 -1.05
N PRO A 411 15.96 -11.70 -2.39
CA PRO A 411 17.22 -12.04 -3.04
C PRO A 411 18.30 -10.95 -2.88
N ILE A 412 17.87 -9.68 -2.86
CA ILE A 412 18.66 -8.49 -2.57
C ILE A 412 17.81 -7.53 -1.74
N ASP A 413 18.39 -6.48 -1.18
CA ASP A 413 17.69 -5.50 -0.33
C ASP A 413 16.39 -4.96 -0.97
N TYR A 414 16.40 -4.70 -2.28
CA TYR A 414 15.37 -3.95 -3.00
C TYR A 414 14.37 -4.80 -3.79
N ILE A 415 14.49 -6.13 -3.72
CA ILE A 415 13.57 -7.06 -4.39
C ILE A 415 12.97 -7.98 -3.34
N ARG A 416 11.65 -8.16 -3.39
CA ARG A 416 10.92 -9.07 -2.50
C ARG A 416 9.92 -9.87 -3.31
N ILE A 417 9.91 -11.18 -3.12
CA ILE A 417 8.91 -12.09 -3.68
C ILE A 417 8.16 -12.73 -2.53
N THR A 418 6.85 -12.58 -2.49
CA THR A 418 6.00 -13.11 -1.41
C THR A 418 4.97 -14.06 -2.02
N ALA A 419 4.95 -15.32 -1.57
CA ALA A 419 3.93 -16.28 -1.93
C ALA A 419 3.16 -16.70 -0.68
N ASN A 420 1.84 -16.77 -0.76
CA ASN A 420 1.01 -17.20 0.36
C ASN A 420 -0.22 -17.99 -0.07
N TYR A 421 -0.68 -18.85 0.83
CA TYR A 421 -1.93 -19.57 0.74
C TYR A 421 -2.76 -19.30 2.00
N GLY A 422 -4.08 -19.20 1.83
CA GLY A 422 -5.03 -19.00 2.90
C GLY A 422 -6.25 -19.90 2.78
N ARG A 423 -6.68 -20.47 3.90
CA ARG A 423 -8.00 -21.09 4.05
C ARG A 423 -8.90 -20.12 4.79
N VAL A 424 -9.86 -19.53 4.07
CA VAL A 424 -10.85 -18.61 4.60
C VAL A 424 -12.09 -19.39 4.99
N LYS A 425 -12.56 -19.26 6.23
CA LYS A 425 -13.86 -19.75 6.70
C LYS A 425 -14.77 -18.55 6.94
N ILE A 426 -15.96 -18.59 6.36
CA ILE A 426 -16.95 -17.53 6.45
C ILE A 426 -18.22 -18.10 7.08
N ASN A 427 -18.81 -17.35 7.99
CA ASN A 427 -20.16 -17.58 8.51
C ASN A 427 -21.00 -16.34 8.28
N ASP A 428 -22.30 -16.53 8.06
CA ASP A 428 -23.24 -15.45 7.70
C ASP A 428 -22.74 -14.61 6.52
N ALA A 429 -22.13 -15.27 5.53
CA ALA A 429 -21.54 -14.60 4.38
C ALA A 429 -22.53 -13.67 3.68
N ALA A 430 -22.05 -12.51 3.24
CA ALA A 430 -22.85 -11.53 2.50
C ALA A 430 -23.36 -12.09 1.15
N ILE A 431 -22.66 -13.08 0.60
CA ILE A 431 -22.96 -13.77 -0.67
C ILE A 431 -23.20 -15.23 -0.35
N ALA A 432 -24.36 -15.77 -0.73
CA ALA A 432 -24.67 -17.19 -0.57
C ALA A 432 -24.05 -18.02 -1.71
N SER A 433 -23.78 -19.30 -1.45
CA SER A 433 -23.45 -20.28 -2.49
C SER A 433 -24.66 -20.56 -3.39
N ALA A 434 -24.46 -21.33 -4.45
CA ALA A 434 -25.51 -21.81 -5.36
C ALA A 434 -26.60 -22.63 -4.65
N THR A 435 -26.29 -23.25 -3.51
CA THR A 435 -27.27 -23.99 -2.68
C THR A 435 -27.98 -23.10 -1.64
N GLY A 436 -27.67 -21.81 -1.60
CA GLY A 436 -28.20 -20.86 -0.62
C GLY A 436 -27.43 -20.83 0.70
N ASP A 437 -26.34 -21.60 0.83
CA ASP A 437 -25.54 -21.65 2.05
C ASP A 437 -24.72 -20.37 2.24
N ARG A 438 -24.66 -19.86 3.47
CA ARG A 438 -23.87 -18.69 3.86
C ARG A 438 -22.69 -19.04 4.76
N ASP A 439 -22.54 -20.32 5.08
CA ASP A 439 -21.50 -20.85 5.93
C ASP A 439 -20.60 -21.76 5.10
N TYR A 440 -19.51 -21.21 4.59
CA TYR A 440 -18.62 -21.95 3.70
C TYR A 440 -17.16 -21.59 3.89
N SER A 441 -16.29 -22.29 3.15
CA SER A 441 -14.86 -21.99 3.09
C SER A 441 -14.45 -21.62 1.68
N ALA A 442 -13.39 -20.83 1.57
CA ALA A 442 -12.72 -20.50 0.33
C ALA A 442 -11.20 -20.69 0.50
N ASP A 443 -10.53 -21.04 -0.58
CA ASP A 443 -9.09 -21.16 -0.68
C ASP A 443 -8.54 -19.98 -1.47
N VAL A 444 -7.47 -19.37 -0.97
CA VAL A 444 -6.87 -18.20 -1.61
C VAL A 444 -5.39 -18.43 -1.80
N PHE A 445 -4.90 -18.02 -2.97
CA PHE A 445 -3.48 -18.05 -3.30
C PHE A 445 -3.07 -16.65 -3.77
N GLY A 446 -1.87 -16.23 -3.39
CA GLY A 446 -1.29 -14.97 -3.84
C GLY A 446 0.22 -15.10 -4.03
N LEU A 447 0.72 -14.49 -5.08
CA LEU A 447 2.14 -14.30 -5.37
C LEU A 447 2.35 -12.82 -5.71
N ARG A 448 3.26 -12.16 -5.01
CA ARG A 448 3.67 -10.78 -5.28
C ARG A 448 5.14 -10.74 -5.65
N THR A 449 5.45 -10.08 -6.75
CA THR A 449 6.80 -9.64 -7.07
C THR A 449 6.89 -8.13 -6.84
N GLN A 450 7.86 -7.72 -6.04
CA GLN A 450 8.03 -6.34 -5.62
C GLN A 450 9.45 -5.85 -5.86
N VAL A 451 9.54 -4.59 -6.32
CA VAL A 451 10.78 -3.81 -6.34
C VAL A 451 10.53 -2.44 -5.69
N ASP A 452 11.54 -1.90 -5.02
CA ASP A 452 11.50 -0.55 -4.44
C ASP A 452 12.87 0.15 -4.55
N PHE A 453 12.90 1.49 -4.49
CA PHE A 453 14.13 2.29 -4.60
C PHE A 453 14.08 3.60 -3.80
#